data_AF-A0A6L7Y5W9-F1
#
_entry.id   AF-A0A6L7Y5W9-F1
#
_cell.length_a   1.000
_cell.length_b   1.000
_cell.length_c   1.000
_cell.angle_alpha   90.00
_cell.angle_beta   90.00
_cell.angle_gamma   90.00
#
_symmetry.space_group_name_H-M   'P 1'
#
loop_
_entity.id
_entity.type
_entity.pdbx_description
1 polymer ?
#
loop_
_entity_poly.entity_id
_entity_poly.type
_entity_poly.pdbx_seq_one_letter_code
_entity_poly.pdbx_strand_id
1 'polypeptide(L)'
;MPWTVELATSAERDFGRLGSVARRRLRRRIEQLSDDPRPSGSRKLAGIELHRIRVGEYRVIYAVFDDTQSVIVVAVGHRSSVYRRLRRR
;
A
#
# COMPACT_ATOMS: atom_id res chain seq x y z
N MET A 1 1.05 -15.35 -13.81
CA MET A 1 0.96 -13.99 -14.38
C MET A 1 1.17 -13.01 -13.24
N PRO A 2 1.84 -11.86 -13.46
CA PRO A 2 1.99 -10.85 -12.41
C PRO A 2 0.63 -10.23 -12.07
N TRP A 3 0.45 -9.85 -10.81
CA TRP A 3 -0.72 -9.14 -10.31
C TRP A 3 -0.73 -7.70 -10.82
N THR A 4 -1.91 -7.18 -11.16
CA THR A 4 -2.07 -5.78 -11.54
C THR A 4 -2.08 -4.92 -10.29
N VAL A 5 -1.19 -3.93 -10.22
CA VAL A 5 -1.07 -3.03 -9.06
C VAL A 5 -1.56 -1.63 -9.43
N GLU A 6 -2.58 -1.16 -8.71
CA GLU A 6 -3.20 0.15 -8.93
C GLU A 6 -3.09 1.03 -7.69
N LEU A 7 -3.07 2.35 -7.90
CA LEU A 7 -3.10 3.34 -6.84
C LEU A 7 -4.47 4.00 -6.82
N ALA A 8 -5.16 3.93 -5.68
CA ALA A 8 -6.33 4.77 -5.48
C ALA A 8 -5.92 6.25 -5.49
N THR A 9 -6.82 7.15 -5.90
CA THR A 9 -6.57 8.60 -5.91
C THR A 9 -6.09 9.15 -4.55
N SER A 10 -6.52 8.53 -3.44
CA SER A 10 -6.00 8.85 -2.10
C SER A 10 -4.52 8.51 -1.95
N ALA A 11 -4.10 7.34 -2.42
CA ALA A 11 -2.72 6.91 -2.38
C ALA A 11 -1.82 7.74 -3.31
N GLU A 12 -2.31 8.14 -4.49
CA GLU A 12 -1.56 9.02 -5.40
C GLU A 12 -1.27 10.38 -4.76
N ARG A 13 -2.29 11.01 -4.16
CA ARG A 13 -2.13 12.28 -3.41
C ARG A 13 -1.17 12.11 -2.24
N ASP A 14 -1.25 10.99 -1.55
CA ASP A 14 -0.36 10.68 -0.45
C ASP A 14 1.09 10.55 -0.91
N PHE A 15 1.33 9.86 -2.03
CA PHE A 15 2.64 9.75 -2.68
C PHE A 15 3.21 11.11 -3.08
N GLY A 16 2.37 11.98 -3.67
CA GLY A 16 2.79 13.30 -4.12
C GLY A 16 3.35 14.19 -3.01
N ARG A 17 2.88 14.00 -1.77
CA ARG A 17 3.31 14.75 -0.58
C ARG A 17 4.62 14.26 0.04
N LEU A 18 5.16 13.12 -0.41
CA LEU A 18 6.37 12.54 0.18
C LEU A 18 7.65 13.15 -0.42
N GLY A 19 8.75 13.12 0.32
CA GLY A 19 10.07 13.44 -0.24
C GLY A 19 10.51 12.45 -1.34
N SER A 20 11.40 12.88 -2.23
CA SER A 20 11.86 12.06 -3.39
C SER A 20 12.44 10.70 -2.98
N VAL A 21 13.23 10.66 -1.90
CA VAL A 21 13.82 9.42 -1.37
C VAL A 21 12.75 8.45 -0.87
N ALA A 22 11.76 8.95 -0.13
CA ALA A 22 10.66 8.13 0.38
C ALA A 22 9.80 7.59 -0.78
N ARG A 23 9.45 8.44 -1.75
CA ARG A 23 8.70 8.02 -2.96
C ARG A 23 9.40 6.90 -3.70
N ARG A 24 10.72 7.01 -3.93
CA ARG A 24 11.49 5.99 -4.64
C ARG A 24 11.47 4.65 -3.92
N ARG A 25 11.66 4.64 -2.59
CA ARG A 25 11.61 3.42 -1.77
C ARG A 25 10.23 2.77 -1.79
N LEU A 26 9.18 3.59 -1.67
CA LEU A 26 7.81 3.11 -1.67
C LEU A 26 7.37 2.59 -3.04
N ARG A 27 7.73 3.28 -4.12
CA ARG A 27 7.44 2.84 -5.50
C ARG A 27 8.00 1.44 -5.75
N ARG A 28 9.29 1.23 -5.49
CA ARG A 28 9.92 -0.10 -5.65
C ARG A 28 9.20 -1.18 -4.86
N ARG A 29 8.76 -0.85 -3.63
CA ARG A 29 8.05 -1.83 -2.80
C ARG A 29 6.63 -2.13 -3.29
N ILE A 30 5.95 -1.15 -3.88
CA ILE A 30 4.63 -1.33 -4.48
C ILE A 30 4.71 -2.11 -5.77
N GLU A 31 5.72 -1.84 -6.60
CA GLU A 31 5.98 -2.61 -7.82
C GLU A 31 6.18 -4.10 -7.48
N GLN A 32 6.92 -4.43 -6.43
CA GLN A 32 7.09 -5.82 -5.97
C GLN A 32 5.78 -6.53 -5.57
N LEU A 33 4.68 -5.80 -5.34
CA LEU A 33 3.37 -6.42 -5.08
C LEU A 33 2.78 -7.07 -6.33
N SER A 34 3.27 -6.75 -7.53
CA SER A 34 2.89 -7.46 -8.76
C SER A 34 3.40 -8.89 -8.76
N ASP A 35 4.55 -9.14 -8.13
CA ASP A 35 5.17 -10.46 -8.11
C ASP A 35 4.61 -11.33 -6.99
N ASP A 36 4.45 -10.72 -5.82
CA ASP A 36 3.83 -11.35 -4.65
C ASP A 36 2.96 -10.31 -3.92
N PRO A 37 1.62 -10.46 -3.96
CA PRO A 37 0.70 -9.51 -3.32
C PRO A 37 0.74 -9.61 -1.78
N ARG A 38 1.28 -10.70 -1.22
CA ARG A 38 1.34 -10.94 0.24
C ARG A 38 2.79 -11.27 0.65
N PRO A 39 3.74 -10.37 0.38
CA PRO A 39 5.15 -10.65 0.61
C PRO A 39 5.46 -10.71 2.10
N SER A 40 6.63 -11.25 2.44
CA SER A 40 7.11 -11.25 3.82
C SER A 40 7.01 -9.87 4.47
N GLY A 41 6.49 -9.84 5.69
CA GLY A 41 6.18 -8.61 6.42
C GLY A 41 4.82 -7.97 6.09
N SER A 42 4.07 -8.51 5.12
CA SER A 42 2.66 -8.19 4.94
C SER A 42 1.84 -8.74 6.11
N ARG A 43 0.93 -7.92 6.62
CA ARG A 43 -0.02 -8.32 7.67
C ARG A 43 -1.41 -7.85 7.31
N LYS A 44 -2.40 -8.74 7.41
CA LYS A 44 -3.81 -8.37 7.33
C LYS A 44 -4.17 -7.43 8.49
N LEU A 45 -4.99 -6.42 8.23
CA LEU A 45 -5.56 -5.54 9.23
C LEU A 45 -6.77 -6.23 9.87
N ALA A 46 -6.91 -6.12 11.18
CA ALA A 46 -8.03 -6.75 11.88
C ALA A 46 -9.36 -6.07 11.49
N GLY A 47 -10.37 -6.89 11.18
CA GLY A 47 -11.74 -6.43 10.91
C GLY A 47 -11.99 -5.82 9.52
N ILE A 48 -10.99 -5.80 8.63
CA ILE A 48 -11.14 -5.31 7.25
C ILE A 48 -10.26 -6.12 6.28
N GLU A 49 -10.71 -6.27 5.03
CA GLU A 49 -9.97 -6.96 3.95
C GLU A 49 -8.85 -6.10 3.36
N LEU A 50 -8.00 -5.53 4.24
CA LEU A 50 -6.83 -4.75 3.87
C LEU A 50 -5.57 -5.37 4.47
N HIS A 51 -4.48 -5.24 3.74
CA HIS A 51 -3.14 -5.61 4.15
C HIS A 51 -2.28 -4.36 4.41
N ARG A 52 -1.25 -4.52 5.22
CA ARG A 52 -0.21 -3.52 5.43
C ARG A 52 1.18 -4.10 5.20
N ILE A 53 2.07 -3.32 4.61
CA ILE A 53 3.52 -3.59 4.59
C ILE A 53 4.27 -2.37 5.13
N ARG A 54 5.38 -2.62 5.84
CA ARG A 54 6.26 -1.56 6.35
C ARG A 54 7.39 -1.29 5.37
N VAL A 55 7.65 -0.01 5.12
CA VAL A 55 8.76 0.47 4.27
C VAL A 55 9.50 1.57 5.02
N GLY A 56 10.51 1.18 5.81
CA GLY A 56 11.19 2.08 6.73
C GLY A 56 10.23 2.69 7.75
N GLU A 57 10.03 4.01 7.68
CA GLU A 57 9.12 4.76 8.54
C GLU A 57 7.68 4.86 8.00
N TYR A 58 7.46 4.38 6.78
CA TYR A 58 6.18 4.44 6.10
C TYR A 58 5.46 3.09 6.12
N ARG A 59 4.16 3.12 5.89
CA ARG A 59 3.32 1.95 5.63
C ARG A 59 2.57 2.16 4.34
N VAL A 60 2.45 1.07 3.59
CA VAL A 60 1.54 0.94 2.44
C VAL A 60 0.36 0.09 2.92
N ILE A 61 -0.84 0.58 2.67
CA ILE A 61 -2.09 -0.13 2.95
C ILE A 61 -2.76 -0.43 1.62
N TYR A 62 -3.15 -1.68 1.41
CA TYR A 62 -3.65 -2.15 0.13
C TYR A 62 -4.68 -3.27 0.30
N ALA A 63 -5.56 -3.42 -0.69
CA ALA A 63 -6.47 -4.55 -0.83
C ALA A 63 -5.89 -5.55 -1.84
N VAL A 64 -6.22 -6.83 -1.67
CA VAL A 64 -5.89 -7.88 -2.64
C VAL A 64 -7.20 -8.51 -3.09
N PHE A 65 -7.41 -8.56 -4.40
CA PHE A 65 -8.57 -9.17 -5.04
C PHE A 65 -8.08 -10.40 -5.79
N ASP A 66 -8.22 -11.57 -5.16
CA ASP A 66 -7.70 -12.82 -5.72
C ASP A 66 -8.41 -13.21 -7.03
N ASP A 67 -9.72 -12.95 -7.13
CA ASP A 67 -10.53 -13.30 -8.30
C ASP A 67 -10.07 -12.57 -9.57
N THR A 68 -9.56 -11.34 -9.43
CA THR A 68 -9.11 -10.50 -10.56
C THR A 68 -7.60 -10.33 -10.60
N GLN A 69 -6.86 -11.05 -9.75
CA GLN A 69 -5.41 -10.91 -9.57
C GLN A 69 -4.96 -9.44 -9.45
N SER A 70 -5.71 -8.64 -8.68
CA SER A 70 -5.51 -7.20 -8.57
C SER A 70 -5.12 -6.78 -7.16
N VAL A 71 -4.25 -5.77 -7.07
CA VAL A 71 -3.80 -5.15 -5.82
C VAL A 71 -4.10 -3.66 -5.89
N ILE A 72 -4.95 -3.17 -4.98
CA ILE A 72 -5.30 -1.73 -4.93
C ILE A 72 -4.65 -1.11 -3.71
N VAL A 73 -3.66 -0.24 -3.92
CA VAL A 73 -3.06 0.55 -2.86
C VAL A 73 -3.98 1.71 -2.49
N VAL A 74 -4.54 1.65 -1.28
CA VAL A 74 -5.55 2.60 -0.82
C VAL A 74 -4.96 3.79 -0.06
N ALA A 75 -3.83 3.60 0.62
CA ALA A 75 -3.18 4.65 1.39
C ALA A 75 -1.68 4.39 1.57
N VAL A 76 -0.91 5.48 1.60
CA VAL A 76 0.51 5.44 1.94
C VAL A 76 0.83 6.56 2.92
N GLY A 77 1.53 6.25 4.00
CA GLY A 77 1.82 7.29 4.99
C GLY A 77 2.79 6.88 6.06
N HIS A 78 3.20 7.86 6.84
CA HIS A 78 4.07 7.63 7.99
C HIS A 78 3.39 6.69 8.99
N ARG A 79 4.17 5.82 9.65
CA ARG A 79 3.67 4.78 10.57
C ARG A 79 2.74 5.33 11.66
N SER A 80 2.94 6.57 12.12
CA SER A 80 2.12 7.18 13.17
C SER A 80 0.79 7.74 12.68
N SER A 81 0.64 8.01 11.39
CA SER A 81 -0.50 8.79 10.86
C SER A 81 -1.36 8.05 9.84
N VAL A 82 -0.83 7.00 9.20
CA VAL A 82 -1.50 6.33 8.07
C VAL A 82 -2.92 5.83 8.39
N TYR A 83 -3.16 5.33 9.61
CA TYR A 83 -4.46 4.81 10.01
C TYR A 83 -5.52 5.89 10.20
N ARG A 84 -5.13 7.13 10.52
CA ARG A 84 -6.09 8.25 10.61
C ARG A 84 -6.72 8.57 9.27
N ARG A 85 -6.05 8.23 8.15
CA ARG A 85 -6.58 8.41 6.81
C ARG A 85 -7.62 7.35 6.44
N LEU A 86 -7.57 6.16 7.05
CA LEU A 86 -8.58 5.10 6.81
C LEU A 86 -9.93 5.41 7.48
N ARG A 87 -9.96 6.23 8.53
CA ARG A 87 -11.20 6.58 9.27
C ARG A 87 -12.00 7.73 8.66
N ARG A 88 -11.59 8.29 7.52
CA ARG A 88 -12.21 9.49 6.90
C ARG A 88 -12.98 9.18 5.61
N ARG A 89 -13.53 7.98 5.48
CA ARG A 89 -14.45 7.62 4.40
C ARG A 89 -15.65 6.90 4.98
#